data_AF-A0A2P4X2B1-F1
#
_entry.id   AF-A0A2P4X2B1-F1
#
_cell.length_a   1.000
_cell.length_b   1.000
_cell.length_c   1.000
_cell.angle_alpha   90.00
_cell.angle_beta   90.00
_cell.angle_gamma   90.00
#
_symmetry.space_group_name_H-M   'P 1'
#
loop_
_entity.id
_entity.type
_entity.pdbx_description
1 polymer ?
#
loop_
_entity_poly.entity_id
_entity_poly.type
_entity_poly.pdbx_seq_one_letter_code
_entity_poly.pdbx_strand_id
1 'polypeptide(L)' 'MSLYASVTGIRWDFSGTQIAGDIHVPANQRIVPFEIDPATDHFTAANALWNKIDEAFDRIDNVL' A
#
# COMPACT_ATOMS: atom_id res chain seq x y z
N MET A 1 -12.37 -9.49 -4.19
CA MET A 1 -11.28 -8.62 -3.68
C MET A 1 -10.02 -9.39 -3.27
N SER A 2 -10.01 -10.73 -3.20
CA SER A 2 -8.83 -11.49 -2.79
C SER A 2 -7.62 -11.33 -3.72
N LEU A 3 -7.83 -11.25 -5.04
CA LEU A 3 -6.73 -11.09 -6.01
C LEU A 3 -5.97 -9.77 -5.85
N TYR A 4 -6.69 -8.66 -5.63
CA TYR A 4 -6.06 -7.36 -5.40
C TYR A 4 -5.20 -7.40 -4.14
N ALA A 5 -5.75 -7.90 -3.03
CA ALA A 5 -5.01 -8.03 -1.77
C ALA A 5 -3.81 -8.98 -1.88
N SER A 6 -3.89 -10.05 -2.69
CA SER A 6 -2.75 -10.96 -2.90
C SER A 6 -1.62 -10.34 -3.71
N VAL A 7 -1.92 -9.37 -4.58
CA VAL A 7 -0.91 -8.70 -5.41
C VAL A 7 -0.28 -7.53 -4.67
N THR A 8 -1.10 -6.69 -4.00
CA THR A 8 -0.60 -5.44 -3.40
C THR A 8 -0.33 -5.54 -1.91
N GLY A 9 -0.82 -6.59 -1.24
CA GLY A 9 -0.81 -6.69 0.22
C GLY A 9 -1.71 -5.66 0.91
N ILE A 10 -2.52 -4.89 0.17
CA ILE A 10 -3.29 -3.78 0.73
C ILE A 10 -4.56 -4.29 1.43
N ARG A 11 -4.74 -3.81 2.66
CA ARG A 11 -6.02 -3.75 3.37
C ARG A 11 -6.50 -2.30 3.43
N TRP A 12 -7.61 -2.02 2.78
CA TRP A 12 -8.20 -0.68 2.75
C TRP A 12 -8.91 -0.32 4.05
N ASP A 13 -8.79 0.93 4.47
CA ASP A 13 -9.60 1.53 5.52
C ASP A 13 -10.73 2.36 4.88
N PHE A 14 -11.97 2.05 5.24
CA PHE A 14 -13.18 2.71 4.75
C PHE A 14 -13.88 3.55 5.82
N SER A 15 -13.22 3.81 6.96
CA SER A 15 -13.79 4.57 8.07
C SER A 15 -13.90 6.08 7.80
N GLY A 16 -13.20 6.59 6.79
CA GLY A 16 -13.16 8.01 6.43
C GLY A 16 -13.35 8.28 4.94
N THR A 17 -13.21 9.56 4.56
CA THR A 17 -13.27 10.00 3.15
C THR A 17 -11.92 9.95 2.44
N GLN A 18 -10.85 9.59 3.16
CA GLN A 18 -9.48 9.52 2.67
C GLN A 18 -9.24 8.23 1.88
N ILE A 19 -8.27 8.24 0.97
CA ILE A 19 -7.77 7.01 0.35
C ILE A 19 -6.69 6.46 1.29
N ALA A 20 -7.08 5.56 2.20
CA ALA A 20 -6.20 5.09 3.27
C ALA A 20 -6.25 3.56 3.46
N GLY A 21 -5.22 3.03 4.12
CA GLY A 21 -5.14 1.62 4.46
C GLY A 21 -3.75 1.21 4.92
N ASP A 22 -3.53 -0.09 4.93
CA ASP A 22 -2.30 -0.74 5.35
C ASP A 22 -1.76 -1.65 4.25
N ILE A 23 -0.45 -1.61 4.00
CA ILE A 23 0.27 -2.60 3.20
C ILE A 23 0.83 -3.65 4.15
N HIS A 24 0.34 -4.88 4.03
CA HIS A 24 0.84 -6.02 4.78
C HIS A 24 1.99 -6.67 4.02
N VAL A 25 3.15 -6.80 4.68
CA VAL A 25 4.35 -7.44 4.16
C VAL A 25 4.68 -8.66 5.04
N PRO A 26 4.08 -9.84 4.76
CA PRO A 26 4.18 -11.00 5.64
C PRO A 26 5.61 -11.51 5.84
N ALA A 27 6.44 -11.44 4.78
CA ALA A 27 7.82 -11.92 4.79
C ALA A 27 8.65 -11.31 5.94
N ASN A 28 8.38 -10.03 6.28
CA ASN A 28 9.10 -9.30 7.32
C ASN A 28 8.21 -8.95 8.53
N GLN A 29 7.03 -9.55 8.64
CA GLN A 29 6.03 -9.23 9.67
C GLN A 29 5.76 -7.73 9.82
N ARG A 30 5.80 -6.99 8.71
CA ARG A 30 5.72 -5.53 8.69
C ARG A 30 4.37 -5.10 8.15
N ILE A 31 3.83 -4.03 8.75
CA ILE A 31 2.63 -3.33 8.29
C ILE A 31 3.02 -1.89 8.03
N VAL A 32 2.71 -1.38 6.85
CA VAL A 32 3.01 0.00 6.44
C VAL A 32 1.70 0.75 6.18
N PRO A 33 1.32 1.70 7.05
CA PRO A 33 0.13 2.50 6.82
C PRO A 33 0.36 3.50 5.68
N PHE A 34 -0.71 3.83 4.96
CA PHE A 34 -0.70 4.89 3.96
C PHE A 34 -2.00 5.70 4.00
N GLU A 35 -1.86 6.95 3.59
CA GLU A 35 -2.95 7.89 3.36
C GLU A 35 -2.61 8.70 2.11
N ILE A 36 -3.60 8.89 1.24
CA ILE A 36 -3.52 9.70 0.03
C ILE A 36 -4.70 10.67 0.05
N ASP A 37 -4.43 11.95 -0.21
CA ASP A 37 -5.45 12.99 -0.34
C ASP A 37 -6.40 12.63 -1.50
N PRO A 38 -7.71 12.49 -1.27
CA PRO A 38 -8.70 12.22 -2.32
C PRO A 38 -8.73 13.27 -3.43
N ALA A 39 -8.24 14.49 -3.19
CA ALA A 39 -8.12 15.53 -4.21
C ALA A 39 -6.95 15.31 -5.19
N THR A 40 -6.07 14.35 -4.89
CA THR A 40 -4.96 13.95 -5.79
C THR A 40 -5.53 13.37 -7.07
N ASP A 41 -4.98 13.75 -8.22
CA ASP A 41 -5.40 13.17 -9.49
C ASP A 41 -5.14 11.65 -9.53
N HIS A 42 -5.99 10.92 -10.25
CA HIS A 42 -5.96 9.46 -10.22
C HIS A 42 -4.62 8.86 -10.65
N PHE A 43 -3.92 9.48 -11.60
CA PHE A 43 -2.66 8.95 -12.10
C PHE A 43 -1.55 9.12 -11.07
N THR A 44 -1.45 10.30 -10.47
CA THR A 44 -0.52 10.58 -9.38
C THR A 44 -0.81 9.72 -8.16
N ALA A 45 -2.09 9.57 -7.78
CA ALA A 45 -2.50 8.72 -6.65
C ALA A 45 -2.13 7.24 -6.89
N ALA A 46 -2.35 6.73 -8.10
CA ALA A 46 -1.99 5.35 -8.45
C ALA A 46 -0.48 5.12 -8.39
N ASN A 47 0.32 6.03 -8.95
CA ASN A 47 1.79 5.93 -8.90
C ASN A 47 2.31 6.06 -7.46
N ALA A 48 1.76 6.99 -6.68
CA ALA A 48 2.12 7.15 -5.28
C ALA A 48 1.83 5.88 -4.46
N LEU A 49 0.72 5.18 -4.75
CA LEU A 49 0.39 3.92 -4.12
C LEU A 49 1.36 2.79 -4.53
N TRP A 50 1.68 2.68 -5.82
CA TRP A 50 2.66 1.70 -6.30
C TRP A 50 4.05 1.91 -5.72
N ASN A 51 4.53 3.16 -5.66
CA ASN A 51 5.81 3.48 -5.03
C ASN A 51 5.84 3.05 -3.55
N LYS A 52 4.75 3.22 -2.81
CA LYS A 52 4.66 2.76 -1.41
C LYS A 52 4.69 1.24 -1.29
N ILE A 53 4.10 0.51 -2.25
CA ILE A 53 4.18 -0.95 -2.31
C ILE A 53 5.64 -1.35 -2.55
N ASP A 54 6.28 -0.80 -3.58
CA ASP A 54 7.68 -1.12 -3.89
C ASP A 54 8.60 -0.82 -2.69
N GLU A 55 8.51 0.36 -2.08
CA GLU A 55 9.28 0.71 -0.87
C GLU A 55 9.02 -0.24 0.32
N ALA A 56 7.79 -0.75 0.46
CA ALA A 56 7.44 -1.67 1.53
C ALA A 56 8.09 -3.04 1.33
N PHE A 57 8.18 -3.50 0.08
CA PHE A 57 8.71 -4.81 -0.31
C PHE A 57 10.22 -4.81 -0.62
N ASP A 58 10.83 -3.71 -1.08
CA ASP A 58 12.28 -3.57 -1.34
C ASP A 58 13.15 -3.82 -0.09
N ARG A 59 12.58 -3.62 1.10
CA ARG A 59 13.26 -3.95 2.36
C ARG A 59 13.44 -5.46 2.55
N ILE A 60 12.69 -6.31 1.85
CA ILE A 60 12.89 -7.77 1.87
C ILE A 60 14.17 -8.12 1.12
N ASP A 61 14.39 -7.54 -0.05
CA ASP A 61 15.49 -7.91 -0.94
C ASP A 61 16.87 -7.46 -0.44
N ASN A 62 16.91 -6.46 0.46
CA ASN A 62 18.15 -5.98 1.09
C ASN A 62 18.54 -6.72 2.38
N VAL A 63 17.77 -7.74 2.79
CA VAL A 63 17.99 -8.53 4.02
C VAL A 63 18.40 -9.99 3.70
N LEU A 64 18.44 -10.36 2.41
CA LEU A 64 18.98 -11.62 1.89
C LEU A 64 20.45 -11.47 1.47
#